data_AF-A0AAW9IUZ1-F1
#
_entry.id   AF-A0AAW9IUZ1-F1
#
_cell.length_a   1.000
_cell.length_b   1.000
_cell.length_c   1.000
_cell.angle_alpha   90.00
_cell.angle_beta   90.00
_cell.angle_gamma   90.00
#
_symmetry.space_group_name_H-M   'P 1'
#
loop_
_entity.id
_entity.type
_entity.pdbx_description
1 polymer ?
#
loop_
_entity_poly.entity_id
_entity_poly.type
_entity_poly.pdbx_seq_one_letter_code
_entity_poly.pdbx_strand_id
1 'polypeptide(L)'
;MAVKELIANAIDETETGDKDILIEEISKDTWSITNYGNEIIPDNFLMNEGKKSIKKGKIGKFGIGLKDAIAVLTTRNINIEIITSQYIFKPIYKSKC
;
A
#
# COMPACT_ATOMS: atom_id res chain seq x y z
N MET A 1 1.93 7.48 11.10
CA MET A 1 2.12 6.02 11.08
C MET A 1 1.64 5.41 9.76
N ALA A 2 0.39 5.64 9.33
CA ALA A 2 -0.16 5.05 8.10
C ALA A 2 0.63 5.34 6.81
N VAL A 3 1.01 6.60 6.55
CA VAL A 3 1.81 6.96 5.36
C VAL A 3 3.17 6.25 5.36
N LYS A 4 3.82 6.14 6.53
CA LYS A 4 5.08 5.41 6.68
C LYS A 4 4.92 3.93 6.29
N GLU A 5 3.79 3.33 6.63
CA GLU A 5 3.49 1.94 6.28
C GLU A 5 3.27 1.76 4.77
N LEU A 6 2.59 2.71 4.10
CA LEU A 6 2.45 2.70 2.64
C LEU A 6 3.81 2.82 1.94
N ILE A 7 4.67 3.72 2.42
CA ILE A 7 6.05 3.86 1.90
C ILE A 7 6.86 2.58 2.16
N ALA A 8 6.74 1.98 3.35
CA ALA A 8 7.44 0.73 3.66
C ALA A 8 6.97 -0.44 2.77
N ASN A 9 5.67 -0.54 2.49
CA ASN A 9 5.14 -1.54 1.54
C ASN A 9 5.66 -1.31 0.12
N ALA A 10 5.72 -0.05 -0.33
CA ALA A 10 6.33 0.30 -1.62
C ALA A 10 7.81 -0.13 -1.69
N ILE A 11 8.58 0.11 -0.63
CA ILE A 11 9.99 -0.34 -0.51
C ILE A 11 10.11 -1.85 -0.54
N ASP A 12 9.30 -2.56 0.24
CA ASP A 12 9.34 -4.02 0.34
C ASP A 12 8.98 -4.71 -0.99
N GLU A 13 8.19 -4.06 -1.86
CA GLU A 13 7.71 -4.63 -3.13
C GLU A 13 8.43 -4.14 -4.39
N THR A 14 9.33 -3.17 -4.28
CA THR A 14 10.26 -2.81 -5.35
C THR A 14 11.23 -3.98 -5.62
N GLU A 15 11.35 -4.40 -6.87
CA GLU A 15 12.35 -5.42 -7.25
C GLU A 15 13.76 -4.82 -7.16
N THR A 16 14.68 -5.51 -6.49
CA THR A 16 16.06 -5.03 -6.28
C THR A 16 16.75 -4.70 -7.60
N GLY A 17 16.99 -3.41 -7.84
CA GLY A 17 17.63 -2.79 -9.02
C GLY A 17 17.55 -1.26 -8.93
N ASP A 18 18.01 -0.52 -9.96
CA ASP A 18 18.04 0.97 -10.01
C ASP A 18 16.65 1.63 -10.16
N LYS A 19 15.56 0.97 -9.75
CA LYS A 19 14.23 1.59 -9.79
C LYS A 19 13.91 2.20 -8.44
N ASP A 20 14.04 3.53 -8.39
CA ASP A 20 13.67 4.32 -7.22
C ASP A 20 12.15 4.36 -7.03
N ILE A 21 11.74 4.44 -5.76
CA ILE A 21 10.38 4.82 -5.41
C ILE A 21 10.26 6.32 -5.64
N LEU A 22 9.22 6.72 -6.34
CA LEU A 22 8.92 8.13 -6.56
C LEU A 22 7.86 8.56 -5.54
N ILE A 23 8.18 9.62 -4.79
CA ILE A 23 7.25 10.27 -3.86
C ILE A 23 7.14 11.73 -4.27
N GLU A 24 5.97 12.14 -4.74
CA GLU A 24 5.76 13.46 -5.32
C GLU A 24 4.39 14.03 -4.97
N GLU A 25 4.31 15.35 -4.81
CA GLU A 25 3.04 16.06 -4.71
C GLU A 25 2.51 16.29 -6.13
N ILE A 26 1.43 15.60 -6.50
CA ILE A 26 0.83 15.69 -7.84
C ILE A 26 -0.19 16.83 -7.96
N SER A 27 -0.71 17.30 -6.82
CA SER A 27 -1.50 18.54 -6.69
C SER A 27 -1.58 18.91 -5.22
N LYS A 28 -2.11 20.11 -4.92
CA LYS A 28 -2.26 20.58 -3.54
C LYS A 28 -2.89 19.51 -2.64
N ASP A 29 -2.19 19.16 -1.55
CA ASP A 29 -2.62 18.16 -0.56
C ASP A 29 -2.79 16.73 -1.12
N THR A 30 -2.29 16.45 -2.33
CA THR A 30 -2.38 15.15 -3.00
C THR A 30 -0.99 14.62 -3.34
N TRP A 31 -0.64 13.51 -2.71
CA TRP A 31 0.67 12.89 -2.86
C TRP A 31 0.55 11.53 -3.55
N SER A 32 1.50 11.23 -4.42
CA SER A 32 1.67 9.92 -5.05
C SER A 32 2.87 9.20 -4.46
N ILE A 33 2.74 7.88 -4.27
CA ILE A 33 3.83 6.96 -3.94
C ILE A 33 3.83 5.90 -5.04
N THR A 34 4.84 5.93 -5.90
CA THR A 34 4.96 5.02 -7.05
C THR A 34 6.14 4.08 -6.84
N ASN A 35 5.90 2.78 -6.92
CA ASN A 35 6.95 1.76 -6.93
C ASN A 35 6.91 0.94 -8.22
N TYR A 36 8.06 0.41 -8.62
CA TYR A 36 8.18 -0.49 -9.77
C TYR A 36 8.62 -1.87 -9.28
N GLY A 37 7.69 -2.82 -9.27
CA GLY A 37 7.94 -4.17 -8.78
C GLY A 37 6.64 -4.96 -8.67
N ASN A 38 6.49 -5.72 -7.57
CA ASN A 38 5.26 -6.48 -7.36
C ASN A 38 4.07 -5.54 -7.18
N GLU A 39 2.98 -5.86 -7.86
CA GLU A 39 1.72 -5.12 -7.76
C GLU A 39 0.83 -5.67 -6.65
N ILE A 40 -0.09 -4.82 -6.18
CA ILE A 40 -1.16 -5.23 -5.28
C ILE A 40 -2.26 -5.92 -6.11
N ILE A 41 -2.52 -7.20 -5.82
CA ILE A 41 -3.63 -7.97 -6.39
C ILE A 41 -4.76 -8.14 -5.36
N PRO A 42 -6.00 -8.48 -5.79
CA PRO A 42 -7.12 -8.68 -4.87
C PRO A 42 -6.81 -9.63 -3.70
N ASP A 43 -6.01 -10.67 -3.93
CA ASP A 43 -5.59 -11.64 -2.92
C ASP A 43 -4.77 -11.02 -1.77
N ASN A 44 -4.05 -9.90 -2.00
CA ASN A 44 -3.36 -9.18 -0.93
C ASN A 44 -4.33 -8.57 0.11
N PHE A 45 -5.59 -8.33 -0.29
CA PHE A 45 -6.64 -7.83 0.58
C PHE A 45 -7.45 -8.94 1.27
N LEU A 46 -7.37 -10.18 0.79
CA LEU A 46 -7.98 -11.32 1.47
C LEU A 46 -7.15 -11.69 2.70
N MET A 47 -7.79 -12.23 3.75
CA MET A 47 -7.06 -12.75 4.91
C MET A 47 -6.41 -14.06 4.51
N ASN A 48 -5.14 -13.99 4.11
CA ASN A 48 -4.26 -15.13 4.16
C ASN A 48 -3.18 -14.82 5.19
N GLU A 49 -3.19 -15.50 6.33
CA GLU A 49 -1.99 -15.71 7.16
C GLU A 49 -0.97 -16.61 6.41
N GLY A 50 -0.90 -16.46 5.09
CA GLY A 50 -0.14 -17.29 4.17
C GLY A 50 1.34 -16.99 4.31
N LYS A 51 2.11 -18.06 4.54
CA LYS A 51 3.58 -18.08 4.71
C LYS A 51 4.26 -17.13 3.72
N LYS A 52 4.87 -16.06 4.24
CA LYS A 52 5.79 -15.23 3.48
C LYS A 52 6.95 -16.13 3.03
N SER A 53 7.31 -16.08 1.74
CA SER A 53 8.63 -16.56 1.32
C SER A 53 9.67 -15.77 2.12
N ILE A 54 10.55 -16.49 2.83
CA ILE A 54 11.59 -15.95 3.70
C ILE A 54 12.64 -15.26 2.81
N LYS A 55 12.29 -14.12 2.22
CA LYS A 55 13.30 -13.20 1.67
C LYS A 55 13.80 -12.37 2.85
N LYS A 56 15.04 -12.63 3.26
CA LYS A 56 15.75 -11.88 4.32
C LYS A 56 15.63 -10.38 4.05
N GLY A 57 15.04 -9.62 4.98
CA GLY A 57 15.07 -8.16 4.96
C GLY A 57 13.73 -7.42 4.79
N LYS A 58 12.60 -8.10 4.53
CA LYS A 58 11.29 -7.41 4.45
C LYS A 58 10.79 -7.00 5.84
N ILE A 59 10.46 -5.72 6.03
CA ILE A 59 10.16 -5.12 7.35
C ILE A 59 8.70 -5.37 7.79
N GLY A 60 7.78 -5.73 6.89
CA GLY A 60 6.35 -5.87 7.21
C GLY A 60 5.81 -7.29 7.45
N LYS A 61 4.78 -7.43 8.31
CA LYS A 61 3.88 -8.60 8.33
C LYS A 61 2.87 -8.47 7.18
N PHE A 62 2.82 -9.45 6.26
CA PHE A 62 2.07 -9.36 5.00
C PHE A 62 0.57 -9.13 5.24
N GLY A 63 -0.03 -8.20 4.49
CA GLY A 63 -1.48 -7.97 4.46
C GLY A 63 -2.09 -7.23 5.65
N ILE A 64 -1.45 -7.21 6.83
CA ILE A 64 -1.95 -6.49 8.01
C ILE A 64 -1.64 -4.99 7.90
N GLY A 65 -0.38 -4.64 7.64
CA GLY A 65 0.06 -3.24 7.60
C GLY A 65 -0.65 -2.40 6.52
N LEU A 66 -0.85 -2.95 5.32
CA LEU A 66 -1.57 -2.26 4.25
C LEU A 66 -3.03 -1.97 4.64
N LYS A 67 -3.75 -2.95 5.20
CA LYS A 67 -5.15 -2.80 5.61
C LYS A 67 -5.28 -1.80 6.76
N ASP A 68 -4.40 -1.87 7.75
CA ASP A 68 -4.38 -0.94 8.89
C ASP A 68 -4.09 0.49 8.42
N ALA A 69 -3.13 0.67 7.52
CA ALA A 69 -2.81 1.98 6.96
C ALA A 69 -4.01 2.58 6.20
N ILE A 70 -4.66 1.78 5.36
CA ILE A 70 -5.88 2.17 4.64
C ILE A 70 -7.00 2.53 5.63
N ALA A 71 -7.23 1.73 6.67
CA ALA A 71 -8.25 1.98 7.67
C ALA A 71 -8.00 3.29 8.44
N VAL A 72 -6.76 3.55 8.86
CA VAL A 72 -6.39 4.79 9.57
C VAL A 72 -6.57 6.03 8.70
N LEU A 73 -6.21 5.96 7.42
CA LEU A 73 -6.34 7.09 6.50
C LEU A 73 -7.81 7.37 6.16
N THR A 74 -8.57 6.33 5.84
CA THR A 74 -10.00 6.46 5.47
C THR A 74 -10.87 6.92 6.65
N THR A 75 -10.60 6.47 7.88
CA THR A 75 -11.28 6.97 9.10
C THR A 75 -10.99 8.45 9.40
N ARG A 76 -9.92 9.00 8.83
CA ARG A 76 -9.56 10.42 8.91
C ARG A 76 -10.04 11.24 7.70
N ASN A 77 -10.95 10.68 6.89
CA ASN A 77 -11.46 11.28 5.65
C ASN A 77 -10.36 11.60 4.61
N ILE A 78 -9.26 10.85 4.62
CA ILE A 78 -8.23 10.95 3.59
C ILE A 78 -8.61 9.98 2.46
N ASN A 79 -8.75 10.52 1.25
CA ASN A 79 -9.01 9.73 0.05
C ASN A 79 -7.76 8.96 -0.36
N ILE A 80 -7.93 7.69 -0.74
CA ILE A 80 -6.87 6.83 -1.21
C ILE A 80 -7.30 6.20 -2.52
N GLU A 81 -6.39 6.15 -3.48
CA GLU A 81 -6.51 5.37 -4.70
C GLU A 81 -5.24 4.55 -4.87
N ILE A 82 -5.39 3.25 -5.07
CA ILE A 82 -4.27 2.35 -5.36
C ILE A 82 -4.45 1.88 -6.80
N ILE A 83 -3.50 2.22 -7.66
CA ILE A 83 -3.55 1.92 -9.09
C ILE A 83 -2.47 0.88 -9.39
N THR A 84 -2.85 -0.15 -10.15
CA THR A 84 -1.97 -1.21 -10.66
C THR A 84 -2.23 -1.38 -12.16
N SER A 85 -1.46 -2.24 -12.83
CA SER A 85 -1.69 -2.53 -14.25
C SER A 85 -3.09 -3.06 -14.57
N GLN A 86 -3.74 -3.75 -13.62
CA GLN A 86 -5.02 -4.44 -13.84
C GLN A 86 -6.18 -3.90 -13.00
N TYR A 87 -5.90 -3.21 -11.89
CA TYR A 87 -6.90 -2.85 -10.89
C TYR A 87 -6.73 -1.43 -10.38
N ILE A 88 -7.88 -0.81 -10.05
CA ILE A 88 -7.96 0.41 -9.25
C ILE A 88 -8.71 0.07 -7.97
N PHE A 89 -8.06 0.18 -6.82
CA PHE A 89 -8.67 -0.04 -5.52
C PHE A 89 -9.02 1.30 -4.86
N LYS A 90 -10.29 1.46 -4.49
CA LYS A 90 -10.83 2.63 -3.79
C LYS A 90 -11.47 2.19 -2.48
N PRO A 91 -10.78 2.34 -1.34
CA PRO A 91 -11.37 2.01 -0.05
C PRO A 91 -12.46 3.04 0.31
N ILE A 92 -13.61 2.53 0.76
CA ILE A 92 -14.75 3.36 1.16
C ILE A 92 -14.99 3.13 2.64
N TYR A 93 -14.80 4.16 3.46
CA TYR A 93 -15.24 4.13 4.85
C TYR A 93 -16.72 4.53 4.91
N LYS A 94 -17.54 3.62 5.44
CA LYS A 94 -18.95 3.88 5.74
C LYS A 94 -19.09 3.85 7.26
N SER A 95 -19.44 4.99 7.88
CA SER A 95 -19.87 4.97 9.28
C SER A 95 -21.10 4.08 9.40
N LYS A 96 -21.12 3.17 10.37
CA LYS A 96 -22.37 2.48 10.70
C LYS A 96 -23.37 3.53 11.18
N CYS A 97 -24.51 3.62 10.48
CA CYS A 97 -25.70 4.30 10.99
C CYS A 97 -26.22 3.58 12.23
#